data_AF-A0AA40VZ67-F1
#
_entry.id   AF-A0AA40VZ67-F1
#
_cell.length_a   1.000
_cell.length_b   1.000
_cell.length_c   1.000
_cell.angle_alpha   90.00
_cell.angle_beta   90.00
_cell.angle_gamma   90.00
#
_symmetry.space_group_name_H-M   'P 1'
#
loop_
_entity.id
_entity.type
_entity.pdbx_description
1 polymer ?
#
loop_
_entity_poly.entity_id
_entity_poly.type
_entity_poly.pdbx_seq_one_letter_code
_entity_poly.pdbx_strand_id
1 'polypeptide(L)'
;MKYFFESISTRTYWRYALFSGEAIGKFFAVMGILYLCIDLADAFNIYKKDQYSYYGLIILVVLALLYVLSTRRPLSRVSYKIPHKDFAVEVLIGDLFKIPGEVIISTSSTFDTDMSSGLIASSSLQGQLATQYFNGQTKEIDRQIEGSLAREQFNINEKRPGKKKEYPIGTVARVSAHSKNFYLVAMSHMEEDKNAQSSLKMIDEALEKLWVSLAAKAEVGDIVMPLMGTGRGRVSYPRKKMIERIAQSFADAASERAFSNKLIIVVRPEDASKFSLNLFQVRDYLGQSLHA
;
A
#
# COMPACT_ATOMS: atom_id res chain seq x y z
N MET A 1 -13.47 -3.21 10.40
CA MET A 1 -14.73 -2.41 10.42
C MET A 1 -14.49 -0.91 10.29
N LYS A 2 -13.59 -0.29 11.10
CA LYS A 2 -13.35 1.18 11.05
C LYS A 2 -13.05 1.75 9.65
N TYR A 3 -12.20 1.06 8.88
CA TYR A 3 -11.76 1.51 7.54
C TYR A 3 -12.82 1.36 6.43
N PHE A 4 -13.81 0.49 6.63
CA PHE A 4 -14.93 0.32 5.70
C PHE A 4 -15.79 1.59 5.66
N PHE A 5 -16.07 2.16 6.84
CA PHE A 5 -16.86 3.40 6.96
C PHE A 5 -16.11 4.63 6.44
N GLU A 6 -14.80 4.73 6.69
CA GLU A 6 -13.98 5.82 6.13
C GLU A 6 -13.91 5.77 4.59
N SER A 7 -13.85 4.58 3.99
CA SER A 7 -13.88 4.41 2.54
C SER A 7 -15.25 4.75 1.92
N ILE A 8 -16.36 4.54 2.64
CA ILE A 8 -17.70 4.93 2.16
C ILE A 8 -17.89 6.45 2.28
N SER A 9 -17.16 7.13 3.17
CA SER A 9 -17.26 8.58 3.32
C SER A 9 -16.58 9.38 2.18
N THR A 10 -15.77 8.74 1.33
CA THR A 10 -14.96 9.46 0.34
C THR A 10 -15.73 9.71 -0.96
N ARG A 11 -15.72 10.94 -1.49
CA ARG A 11 -16.39 11.28 -2.77
C ARG A 11 -15.92 10.43 -3.95
N THR A 12 -14.64 10.05 -3.95
CA THR A 12 -14.05 9.20 -4.98
C THR A 12 -14.65 7.80 -5.01
N TYR A 13 -15.00 7.25 -3.85
CA TYR A 13 -15.71 5.98 -3.75
C TYR A 13 -17.07 6.08 -4.41
N TRP A 14 -17.90 7.08 -4.08
CA TRP A 14 -19.22 7.25 -4.69
C TRP A 14 -19.17 7.53 -6.18
N ARG A 15 -18.19 8.32 -6.63
CA ARG A 15 -17.97 8.55 -8.07
C ARG A 15 -17.67 7.24 -8.80
N TYR A 16 -16.87 6.36 -8.21
CA TYR A 16 -16.59 5.05 -8.81
C TYR A 16 -17.76 4.06 -8.67
N ALA A 17 -18.39 4.00 -7.51
CA ALA A 17 -19.47 3.08 -7.19
C ALA A 17 -20.71 3.31 -8.08
N LEU A 18 -21.00 4.56 -8.42
CA LEU A 18 -22.16 4.94 -9.24
C LEU A 18 -21.80 5.23 -10.71
N PHE A 19 -20.64 5.82 -11.01
CA PHE A 19 -20.30 6.32 -12.36
C PHE A 19 -19.13 5.60 -13.04
N SER A 20 -18.71 4.42 -12.56
CA SER A 20 -17.81 3.58 -13.35
C SER A 20 -18.57 2.94 -14.52
N GLY A 21 -17.91 2.73 -15.67
CA GLY A 21 -18.54 2.10 -16.84
C GLY A 21 -19.16 0.72 -16.52
N GLU A 22 -18.50 -0.05 -15.66
CA GLU A 22 -19.06 -1.30 -15.14
C GLU A 22 -20.30 -1.09 -14.24
N ALA A 23 -20.35 -0.03 -13.42
CA ALA A 23 -21.50 0.25 -12.58
C ALA A 23 -22.71 0.66 -13.42
N ILE A 24 -22.48 1.50 -14.44
CA ILE A 24 -23.49 1.89 -15.41
C ILE A 24 -23.99 0.64 -16.17
N GLY A 25 -23.09 -0.24 -16.61
CA GLY A 25 -23.45 -1.50 -17.27
C GLY A 25 -24.30 -2.41 -16.39
N LYS A 26 -23.90 -2.61 -15.13
CA LYS A 26 -24.69 -3.40 -14.16
C LYS A 26 -26.04 -2.77 -13.84
N PHE A 27 -26.10 -1.45 -13.72
CA PHE A 27 -27.34 -0.71 -13.50
C PHE A 27 -28.32 -0.96 -14.64
N PHE A 28 -27.90 -0.79 -15.90
CA PHE A 28 -28.75 -1.06 -17.06
C PHE A 28 -29.13 -2.54 -17.18
N ALA A 29 -28.24 -3.47 -16.85
CA ALA A 29 -28.55 -4.90 -16.86
C ALA A 29 -29.66 -5.24 -15.85
N VAL A 30 -29.57 -4.72 -14.61
CA VAL A 30 -30.59 -4.95 -13.57
C VAL A 30 -31.91 -4.27 -13.94
N MET A 31 -31.86 -3.04 -14.44
CA MET A 31 -33.05 -2.34 -14.95
C MET A 31 -33.73 -3.15 -16.06
N GLY A 32 -32.97 -3.71 -16.99
CA GLY A 32 -33.48 -4.55 -18.07
C GLY A 32 -34.16 -5.82 -17.55
N ILE A 33 -33.54 -6.53 -16.60
CA ILE A 33 -34.11 -7.73 -15.98
C ILE A 33 -35.41 -7.39 -15.24
N LEU A 34 -35.42 -6.33 -14.44
CA LEU A 34 -36.61 -5.94 -13.68
C LEU A 34 -37.76 -5.50 -14.61
N TYR A 35 -37.44 -4.77 -15.68
CA TYR A 35 -38.43 -4.40 -16.69
C TYR A 35 -39.02 -5.63 -17.38
N LEU A 36 -38.18 -6.61 -17.75
CA LEU A 36 -38.63 -7.87 -18.33
C LEU A 36 -39.57 -8.64 -17.40
N CYS A 37 -39.27 -8.68 -16.09
CA CYS A 37 -40.17 -9.31 -15.12
C CYS A 37 -41.54 -8.62 -15.04
N ILE A 38 -41.59 -7.30 -15.13
CA ILE A 38 -42.85 -6.54 -15.15
C ILE A 38 -43.62 -6.81 -16.44
N ASP A 39 -42.93 -6.83 -17.58
CA ASP A 39 -43.56 -7.10 -18.88
C ASP A 39 -44.14 -8.51 -18.95
N LEU A 40 -43.43 -9.50 -18.40
CA LEU A 40 -43.97 -10.86 -18.24
C LEU A 40 -45.19 -10.88 -17.31
N ALA A 41 -45.15 -10.19 -16.18
CA ALA A 41 -46.28 -10.13 -15.25
C ALA A 41 -47.53 -9.49 -15.89
N ASP A 42 -47.33 -8.49 -16.75
CA ASP A 42 -48.38 -7.85 -17.55
C ASP A 42 -48.95 -8.82 -18.61
N ALA A 43 -48.07 -9.53 -19.33
CA ALA A 43 -48.47 -10.53 -20.33
C ALA A 43 -49.31 -11.68 -19.74
N PHE A 44 -49.03 -12.09 -18.49
CA PHE A 44 -49.81 -13.10 -17.78
C PHE A 44 -51.05 -12.55 -17.05
N ASN A 45 -51.40 -11.26 -17.22
CA ASN A 45 -52.48 -10.57 -16.49
C ASN A 45 -52.37 -10.63 -14.96
N ILE A 46 -51.16 -10.84 -14.44
CA ILE A 46 -50.87 -10.82 -12.99
C ILE A 46 -50.79 -9.36 -12.49
N TYR A 47 -50.39 -8.43 -13.37
CA TYR A 47 -50.26 -7.00 -13.12
C TYR A 47 -50.76 -6.21 -14.33
N LYS A 48 -51.17 -4.93 -14.17
CA LYS A 48 -51.52 -4.03 -15.29
C LYS A 48 -50.69 -2.76 -15.24
N LYS A 49 -49.94 -2.46 -16.31
CA LYS A 49 -49.04 -1.30 -16.38
C LYS A 49 -49.72 0.08 -16.20
N ASP A 50 -50.97 0.22 -16.62
CA ASP A 50 -51.63 1.52 -16.80
C ASP A 50 -51.93 2.27 -15.50
N GLN A 51 -51.95 1.59 -14.34
CA GLN A 51 -52.47 2.15 -13.09
C GLN A 51 -51.39 2.77 -12.17
N TYR A 52 -50.10 2.45 -12.37
CA TYR A 52 -49.00 2.88 -11.46
C TYR A 52 -47.69 3.26 -12.15
N SER A 53 -47.74 3.62 -13.43
CA SER A 53 -46.57 3.78 -14.32
C SER A 53 -45.44 4.69 -13.78
N TYR A 54 -45.77 5.82 -13.16
CA TYR A 54 -44.75 6.77 -12.65
C TYR A 54 -44.04 6.28 -11.38
N TYR A 55 -44.79 5.75 -10.40
CA TYR A 55 -44.21 5.26 -9.13
C TYR A 55 -43.43 3.96 -9.32
N GLY A 56 -43.85 3.10 -10.26
CA GLY A 56 -43.13 1.87 -10.60
C GLY A 56 -41.73 2.14 -11.13
N LEU A 57 -41.56 3.15 -11.98
CA LEU A 57 -40.24 3.53 -12.51
C LEU A 57 -39.30 4.03 -11.41
N ILE A 58 -39.80 4.81 -10.45
CA ILE A 58 -39.00 5.28 -9.31
C ILE A 58 -38.54 4.09 -8.46
N ILE A 59 -39.44 3.15 -8.15
CA ILE A 59 -39.12 1.96 -7.36
C ILE A 59 -38.06 1.09 -8.08
N LEU A 60 -38.18 0.92 -9.40
CA LEU A 60 -37.20 0.19 -10.21
C LEU A 60 -35.81 0.82 -10.15
N VAL A 61 -35.74 2.14 -10.33
CA VAL A 61 -34.48 2.88 -10.26
C VAL A 61 -33.87 2.74 -8.86
N VAL A 62 -34.66 2.88 -7.80
CA VAL A 62 -34.19 2.74 -6.42
C VAL A 62 -33.68 1.32 -6.16
N LEU A 63 -34.40 0.28 -6.59
CA LEU A 63 -33.99 -1.12 -6.42
C LEU A 63 -32.71 -1.43 -7.18
N ALA A 64 -32.59 -0.97 -8.43
CA ALA A 64 -31.37 -1.12 -9.21
C ALA A 64 -30.18 -0.41 -8.56
N LEU A 65 -30.40 0.80 -8.02
CA LEU A 65 -29.37 1.59 -7.36
C LEU A 65 -28.94 0.94 -6.02
N LEU A 66 -29.89 0.46 -5.21
CA LEU A 66 -29.61 -0.30 -3.98
C LEU A 66 -28.83 -1.59 -4.27
N TYR A 67 -29.18 -2.32 -5.32
CA TYR A 67 -28.46 -3.52 -5.73
C TYR A 67 -27.02 -3.22 -6.16
N VAL A 68 -26.83 -2.19 -7.00
CA VAL A 68 -25.49 -1.75 -7.42
C VAL A 68 -24.67 -1.31 -6.21
N LEU A 69 -25.26 -0.60 -5.25
CA LEU A 69 -24.57 -0.20 -4.02
C LEU A 69 -24.24 -1.38 -3.11
N SER A 70 -25.14 -2.36 -2.95
CA SER A 70 -24.91 -3.54 -2.13
C SER A 70 -23.80 -4.43 -2.68
N THR A 71 -23.69 -4.53 -4.01
CA THR A 71 -22.65 -5.32 -4.69
C THR A 71 -21.29 -4.62 -4.74
N ARG A 72 -21.25 -3.30 -4.59
CA ARG A 72 -20.00 -2.52 -4.56
C ARG A 72 -19.56 -2.35 -3.12
N ARG A 73 -18.79 -3.30 -2.61
CA ARG A 73 -18.05 -3.11 -1.36
C ARG A 73 -16.74 -2.36 -1.64
N PRO A 74 -16.31 -1.41 -0.78
CA PRO A 74 -14.99 -0.82 -0.89
C PRO A 74 -13.94 -1.92 -0.82
N LEU A 75 -13.16 -2.06 -1.90
CA LEU A 75 -12.02 -2.96 -1.90
C LEU A 75 -10.95 -2.36 -1.01
N SER A 76 -10.58 -3.09 0.03
CA SER A 76 -9.41 -2.78 0.86
C SER A 76 -8.15 -3.50 0.37
N ARG A 77 -8.28 -4.36 -0.66
CA ARG A 77 -7.22 -5.23 -1.16
C ARG A 77 -7.42 -5.52 -2.64
N VAL A 78 -6.33 -5.48 -3.39
CA VAL A 78 -6.22 -5.90 -4.79
C VAL A 78 -4.98 -6.75 -4.92
N SER A 79 -5.09 -7.91 -5.58
CA SER A 79 -3.96 -8.76 -5.92
C SER A 79 -3.85 -8.86 -7.43
N TYR A 80 -2.63 -8.78 -7.93
CA TYR A 80 -2.28 -8.98 -9.32
C TYR A 80 -1.22 -10.08 -9.41
N LYS A 81 -1.56 -11.18 -10.06
CA LYS A 81 -0.60 -12.25 -10.36
C LYS A 81 -0.02 -11.98 -11.74
N ILE A 82 1.31 -11.93 -11.84
CA ILE A 82 1.96 -11.68 -13.12
C ILE A 82 1.85 -12.96 -13.97
N PRO A 83 1.37 -12.88 -15.22
CA PRO A 83 1.32 -14.06 -16.09
C PRO A 83 2.72 -14.63 -16.31
N HIS A 84 2.81 -15.96 -16.41
CA HIS A 84 4.06 -16.69 -16.66
C HIS A 84 5.16 -16.52 -15.59
N LYS A 85 4.85 -15.92 -14.43
CA LYS A 85 5.75 -15.81 -13.28
C LYS A 85 5.09 -16.37 -12.02
N ASP A 86 5.90 -16.94 -11.13
CA ASP A 86 5.43 -17.58 -9.89
C ASP A 86 5.30 -16.62 -8.70
N PHE A 87 5.27 -15.31 -8.97
CA PHE A 87 5.10 -14.28 -7.95
C PHE A 87 3.92 -13.35 -8.21
N ALA A 88 3.41 -12.75 -7.13
CA ALA A 88 2.27 -11.85 -7.16
C ALA A 88 2.56 -10.52 -6.45
N VAL A 89 1.91 -9.45 -6.92
CA VAL A 89 1.92 -8.15 -6.26
C VAL A 89 0.52 -7.87 -5.72
N GLU A 90 0.44 -7.60 -4.43
CA GLU A 90 -0.77 -7.24 -3.72
C GLU A 90 -0.67 -5.80 -3.21
N VAL A 91 -1.75 -5.04 -3.35
CA VAL A 91 -1.88 -3.69 -2.81
C VAL A 91 -3.07 -3.66 -1.88
N LEU A 92 -2.87 -3.28 -0.63
CA LEU A 92 -3.93 -3.20 0.36
C LEU A 92 -3.88 -1.92 1.19
N ILE A 93 -5.03 -1.50 1.68
CA ILE A 93 -5.18 -0.36 2.59
C ILE A 93 -5.28 -0.92 4.01
N GLY A 94 -4.32 -0.57 4.87
CA GLY A 94 -4.26 -1.14 6.20
C GLY A 94 -3.06 -0.72 7.02
N ASP A 95 -2.84 -1.47 8.09
CA ASP A 95 -1.72 -1.30 9.02
C ASP A 95 -0.60 -2.27 8.64
N LEU A 96 0.59 -1.72 8.41
CA LEU A 96 1.79 -2.46 7.99
C LEU A 96 2.12 -3.59 8.98
N PHE A 97 2.02 -3.33 10.29
CA PHE A 97 2.48 -4.25 11.33
C PHE A 97 1.52 -5.43 11.58
N LYS A 98 0.29 -5.35 11.08
CA LYS A 98 -0.74 -6.41 11.25
C LYS A 98 -0.66 -7.50 10.18
N ILE A 99 0.09 -7.27 9.12
CA ILE A 99 0.19 -8.18 7.99
C ILE A 99 1.30 -9.19 8.29
N PRO A 100 1.08 -10.50 8.05
CA PRO A 100 2.13 -11.49 8.18
C PRO A 100 3.14 -11.37 7.04
N GLY A 101 4.42 -11.55 7.36
CA GLY A 101 5.52 -11.50 6.40
C GLY A 101 6.71 -10.71 6.90
N GLU A 102 7.70 -10.59 6.02
CA GLU A 102 8.95 -9.85 6.23
C GLU A 102 8.69 -8.35 6.01
N VAL A 103 8.76 -7.55 7.08
CA VAL A 103 8.29 -6.15 7.03
C VAL A 103 9.42 -5.20 6.69
N ILE A 104 9.27 -4.44 5.61
CA ILE A 104 10.22 -3.40 5.21
C ILE A 104 9.83 -2.07 5.84
N ILE A 105 10.79 -1.38 6.44
CA ILE A 105 10.61 -0.06 7.02
C ILE A 105 11.66 0.87 6.43
N SER A 106 11.23 2.01 5.93
CA SER A 106 12.17 2.99 5.41
C SER A 106 12.70 3.91 6.51
N THR A 107 13.99 4.26 6.42
CA THR A 107 14.72 5.07 7.40
C THR A 107 15.73 6.01 6.73
N SER A 108 16.36 6.87 7.52
CA SER A 108 17.51 7.69 7.09
C SER A 108 18.78 6.86 6.98
N SER A 109 19.77 7.40 6.26
CA SER A 109 21.11 6.83 6.13
C SER A 109 21.87 6.65 7.45
N THR A 110 21.39 7.25 8.53
CA THR A 110 21.99 7.18 9.88
C THR A 110 21.34 6.14 10.78
N PHE A 111 20.19 5.57 10.38
CA PHE A 111 19.43 4.61 11.18
C PHE A 111 19.15 5.11 12.60
N ASP A 112 18.79 6.38 12.75
CA ASP A 112 18.43 6.97 14.04
C ASP A 112 17.15 6.31 14.59
N THR A 113 17.14 6.05 15.90
CA THR A 113 16.03 5.44 16.64
C THR A 113 15.53 6.33 17.78
N ASP A 114 16.23 7.45 18.07
CA ASP A 114 15.94 8.30 19.21
C ASP A 114 14.62 9.07 19.03
N MET A 115 13.64 8.71 19.86
CA MET A 115 12.35 9.39 19.93
C MET A 115 12.32 10.56 20.92
N SER A 116 13.24 10.58 21.89
CA SER A 116 13.25 11.55 22.99
C SER A 116 13.68 12.95 22.54
N SER A 117 14.66 13.04 21.64
CA SER A 117 15.15 14.30 21.07
C SER A 117 14.29 14.84 19.92
N GLY A 118 13.22 14.13 19.57
CA GLY A 118 12.34 14.44 18.44
C GLY A 118 12.89 14.07 17.07
N LEU A 119 14.04 13.37 16.98
CA LEU A 119 14.58 12.88 15.71
C LEU A 119 13.62 11.88 15.04
N ILE A 120 13.07 10.95 15.81
CA ILE A 120 12.05 10.01 15.36
C ILE A 120 10.71 10.32 16.01
N ALA A 121 9.72 10.65 15.18
CA ALA A 121 8.36 10.83 15.67
C ALA A 121 7.74 9.49 16.06
N SER A 122 7.04 9.43 17.19
CA SER A 122 6.32 8.24 17.67
C SER A 122 5.28 7.71 16.66
N SER A 123 4.70 8.59 15.85
CA SER A 123 3.74 8.23 14.80
C SER A 123 4.38 7.68 13.52
N SER A 124 5.71 7.78 13.36
CA SER A 124 6.43 7.22 12.20
C SER A 124 6.47 5.69 12.24
N LEU A 125 6.78 5.03 11.12
CA LEU A 125 6.93 3.56 11.11
C LEU A 125 8.06 3.10 12.05
N GLN A 126 9.18 3.84 12.12
CA GLN A 126 10.26 3.55 13.07
C GLN A 126 9.81 3.71 14.53
N GLY A 127 9.06 4.78 14.84
CA GLY A 127 8.51 4.99 16.19
C GLY A 127 7.48 3.94 16.58
N GLN A 128 6.63 3.52 15.64
CA GLN A 128 5.67 2.43 15.83
C GLN A 128 6.37 1.08 16.04
N LEU A 129 7.43 0.78 15.27
CA LEU A 129 8.27 -0.39 15.50
C LEU A 129 8.82 -0.39 16.94
N ALA A 130 9.45 0.72 17.34
CA ALA A 130 10.05 0.84 18.66
C ALA A 130 9.01 0.68 19.79
N THR A 131 7.84 1.28 19.64
CA THR A 131 6.80 1.25 20.67
C THR A 131 6.09 -0.09 20.74
N GLN A 132 5.71 -0.67 19.58
CA GLN A 132 4.89 -1.88 19.52
C GLN A 132 5.70 -3.17 19.71
N TYR A 133 6.96 -3.20 19.27
CA TYR A 133 7.78 -4.42 19.27
C TYR A 133 8.95 -4.40 20.23
N PHE A 134 9.36 -3.21 20.71
CA PHE A 134 10.48 -3.06 21.63
C PHE A 134 10.10 -2.34 22.94
N ASN A 135 8.81 -2.10 23.20
CA ASN A 135 8.33 -1.40 24.40
C ASN A 135 9.04 -0.05 24.63
N GLY A 136 9.41 0.65 23.55
CA GLY A 136 10.16 1.91 23.59
C GLY A 136 11.67 1.75 23.86
N GLN A 137 12.21 0.53 23.97
CA GLN A 137 13.62 0.27 24.23
C GLN A 137 14.45 0.40 22.94
N THR A 138 14.87 1.62 22.61
CA THR A 138 15.67 1.92 21.41
C THR A 138 17.05 1.26 21.43
N LYS A 139 17.64 1.02 22.60
CA LYS A 139 18.96 0.40 22.76
C LYS A 139 19.06 -0.99 22.13
N GLU A 140 18.01 -1.80 22.24
CA GLU A 140 18.01 -3.14 21.65
C GLU A 140 17.91 -3.08 20.13
N ILE A 141 17.12 -2.15 19.60
CA ILE A 141 17.04 -1.87 18.17
C ILE A 141 18.42 -1.45 17.65
N ASP A 142 19.09 -0.54 18.35
CA ASP A 142 20.42 -0.05 17.99
C ASP A 142 21.45 -1.17 17.98
N ARG A 143 21.45 -2.04 18.99
CA ARG A 143 22.33 -3.21 19.08
C ARG A 143 22.14 -4.14 17.88
N GLN A 144 20.90 -4.41 17.49
CA GLN A 144 20.60 -5.26 16.34
C GLN A 144 20.99 -4.61 15.01
N ILE A 145 20.76 -3.30 14.86
CA ILE A 145 21.19 -2.53 13.68
C ILE A 145 22.71 -2.56 13.56
N GLU A 146 23.45 -2.27 14.63
CA GLU A 146 24.92 -2.29 14.61
C GLU A 146 25.48 -3.67 14.29
N GLY A 147 24.89 -4.73 14.86
CA GLY A 147 25.25 -6.11 14.53
C GLY A 147 24.97 -6.44 13.06
N SER A 148 23.82 -6.04 12.52
CA SER A 148 23.45 -6.28 11.13
C SER A 148 24.31 -5.50 10.13
N LEU A 149 24.83 -4.34 10.54
CA LEU A 149 25.61 -3.43 9.69
C LEU A 149 27.13 -3.52 9.93
N ALA A 150 27.59 -4.50 10.72
CA ALA A 150 29.00 -4.60 11.14
C ALA A 150 30.02 -4.70 9.99
N ARG A 151 29.60 -5.17 8.81
CA ARG A 151 30.43 -5.31 7.60
C ARG A 151 30.12 -4.27 6.52
N GLU A 152 29.15 -3.39 6.76
CA GLU A 152 28.74 -2.37 5.80
C GLU A 152 29.67 -1.15 5.92
N GLN A 153 30.04 -0.57 4.79
CA GLN A 153 30.84 0.65 4.78
C GLN A 153 30.00 1.84 5.23
N PHE A 154 30.62 2.73 6.02
CA PHE A 154 29.99 3.96 6.48
C PHE A 154 30.98 5.11 6.46
N ASN A 155 30.45 6.32 6.32
CA ASN A 155 31.18 7.56 6.50
C ASN A 155 30.85 8.14 7.89
N ILE A 156 31.79 8.86 8.49
CA ILE A 156 31.55 9.59 9.75
C ILE A 156 31.21 11.04 9.40
N ASN A 157 30.06 11.51 9.86
CA ASN A 157 29.62 12.88 9.69
C ASN A 157 29.34 13.52 11.06
N GLU A 158 30.34 14.25 11.59
CA GLU A 158 30.27 14.87 12.92
C GLU A 158 29.24 15.99 13.04
N LYS A 159 28.84 16.61 11.92
CA LYS A 159 27.93 17.76 11.92
C LYS A 159 26.47 17.39 12.17
N ARG A 160 26.10 16.10 12.08
CA ARG A 160 24.71 15.67 12.18
C ARG A 160 24.19 15.54 13.61
N PRO A 161 22.89 15.83 13.83
CA PRO A 161 22.24 15.45 15.07
C PRO A 161 22.01 13.94 15.11
N GLY A 162 22.18 13.31 16.28
CA GLY A 162 22.00 11.86 16.45
C GLY A 162 23.26 11.05 16.13
N LYS A 163 23.08 9.92 15.45
CA LYS A 163 24.17 9.00 15.09
C LYS A 163 25.08 9.60 14.02
N LYS A 164 26.40 9.47 14.22
CA LYS A 164 27.42 10.04 13.32
C LYS A 164 27.77 9.15 12.13
N LYS A 165 27.47 7.85 12.23
CA LYS A 165 27.69 6.90 11.13
C LYS A 165 26.61 7.10 10.07
N GLU A 166 27.04 7.41 8.86
CA GLU A 166 26.19 7.54 7.68
C GLU A 166 26.50 6.40 6.71
N TYR A 167 25.48 5.62 6.39
CA TYR A 167 25.54 4.51 5.46
C TYR A 167 25.07 4.95 4.06
N PRO A 168 25.55 4.31 2.99
CA PRO A 168 25.03 4.53 1.64
C PRO A 168 23.52 4.32 1.54
N ILE A 169 22.88 5.01 0.60
CA ILE A 169 21.48 4.74 0.26
C ILE A 169 21.35 3.28 -0.20
N GLY A 170 20.24 2.65 0.21
CA GLY A 170 19.96 1.24 -0.03
C GLY A 170 20.65 0.26 0.90
N THR A 171 21.46 0.71 1.87
CA THR A 171 21.91 -0.15 2.96
C THR A 171 20.70 -0.69 3.74
N VAL A 172 20.72 -1.98 4.07
CA VAL A 172 19.62 -2.67 4.77
C VAL A 172 20.10 -3.28 6.08
N ALA A 173 19.47 -2.88 7.18
CA ALA A 173 19.66 -3.49 8.50
C ALA A 173 18.50 -4.45 8.83
N ARG A 174 18.81 -5.65 9.32
CA ARG A 174 17.82 -6.60 9.82
C ARG A 174 17.65 -6.41 11.33
N VAL A 175 16.40 -6.36 11.77
CA VAL A 175 15.97 -6.30 13.17
C VAL A 175 14.87 -7.33 13.37
N SER A 176 14.92 -8.09 14.45
CA SER A 176 13.97 -9.17 14.75
C SER A 176 13.36 -8.97 16.14
N ALA A 177 12.04 -9.12 16.23
CA ALA A 177 11.28 -9.04 17.48
C ALA A 177 10.00 -9.88 17.39
N HIS A 178 9.65 -10.58 18.48
CA HIS A 178 8.40 -11.36 18.59
C HIS A 178 8.16 -12.31 17.39
N SER A 179 9.20 -13.01 16.94
CA SER A 179 9.17 -13.92 15.77
C SER A 179 8.79 -13.24 14.45
N LYS A 180 8.95 -11.92 14.37
CA LYS A 180 8.88 -11.15 13.12
C LYS A 180 10.23 -10.52 12.81
N ASN A 181 10.50 -10.43 11.51
CA ASN A 181 11.67 -9.80 10.95
C ASN A 181 11.28 -8.46 10.32
N PHE A 182 12.14 -7.47 10.54
CA PHE A 182 12.04 -6.12 10.02
C PHE A 182 13.32 -5.77 9.26
N TYR A 183 13.15 -5.26 8.04
CA TYR A 183 14.25 -4.77 7.22
C TYR A 183 14.18 -3.25 7.13
N LEU A 184 15.10 -2.59 7.82
CA LEU A 184 15.24 -1.14 7.76
C LEU A 184 16.09 -0.79 6.54
N VAL A 185 15.56 -0.01 5.61
CA VAL A 185 16.26 0.43 4.39
C VAL A 185 16.55 1.93 4.42
N ALA A 186 17.81 2.30 4.21
CA ALA A 186 18.23 3.68 4.06
C ALA A 186 17.70 4.26 2.74
N MET A 187 16.70 5.16 2.81
CA MET A 187 16.06 5.77 1.62
C MET A 187 16.25 7.30 1.51
N SER A 188 16.86 7.92 2.51
CA SER A 188 16.94 9.37 2.64
C SER A 188 18.18 9.77 3.42
N HIS A 189 18.71 10.95 3.14
CA HIS A 189 19.74 11.57 3.98
C HIS A 189 19.08 12.42 5.06
N MET A 190 19.67 12.43 6.25
CA MET A 190 19.27 13.37 7.30
C MET A 190 20.04 14.68 7.09
N GLU A 191 19.35 15.80 6.93
CA GLU A 191 20.00 17.11 6.90
C GLU A 191 20.31 17.61 8.33
N GLU A 192 21.15 18.64 8.44
CA GLU A 192 21.53 19.25 9.73
C GLU A 192 20.30 19.75 10.52
N ASP A 193 19.25 20.19 9.80
CA ASP A 193 17.97 20.67 10.37
C ASP A 193 17.01 19.54 10.81
N LYS A 194 17.51 18.32 11.02
CA LYS A 194 16.72 17.12 11.40
C LYS A 194 15.63 16.73 10.39
N ASN A 195 15.73 17.23 9.15
CA ASN A 195 14.80 16.90 8.08
C ASN A 195 15.39 15.79 7.21
N ALA A 196 14.62 14.73 6.97
CA ALA A 196 14.98 13.69 6.03
C ALA A 196 14.67 14.15 4.59
N GLN A 197 15.69 14.25 3.74
CA GLN A 197 15.54 14.56 2.32
C GLN A 197 15.66 13.28 1.49
N SER A 198 14.71 13.07 0.58
CA SER A 198 14.69 11.94 -0.35
C SER A 198 14.36 12.43 -1.76
N SER A 199 14.83 11.69 -2.76
CA SER A 199 14.55 11.95 -4.17
C SER A 199 14.09 10.66 -4.84
N LEU A 200 13.44 10.76 -6.01
CA LEU A 200 13.04 9.56 -6.76
C LEU A 200 14.24 8.67 -7.09
N LYS A 201 15.38 9.27 -7.46
CA LYS A 201 16.63 8.53 -7.71
C LYS A 201 17.10 7.75 -6.49
N MET A 202 17.02 8.35 -5.30
CA MET A 202 17.37 7.66 -4.05
C MET A 202 16.40 6.52 -3.73
N ILE A 203 15.12 6.67 -4.07
CA ILE A 203 14.13 5.59 -3.89
C ILE A 203 14.42 4.43 -4.84
N ASP A 204 14.73 4.71 -6.10
CA ASP A 204 15.11 3.68 -7.08
C ASP A 204 16.36 2.93 -6.64
N GLU A 205 17.41 3.66 -6.23
CA GLU A 205 18.65 3.08 -5.69
C GLU A 205 18.39 2.26 -4.42
N ALA A 206 17.52 2.75 -3.52
CA ALA A 206 17.16 2.02 -2.31
C ALA A 206 16.40 0.73 -2.62
N LEU A 207 15.49 0.74 -3.59
CA LEU A 207 14.74 -0.44 -4.03
C LEU A 207 15.67 -1.49 -4.65
N GLU A 208 16.53 -1.09 -5.58
CA GLU A 208 17.49 -1.98 -6.23
C GLU A 208 18.36 -2.73 -5.21
N LYS A 209 19.00 -1.99 -4.30
CA LYS A 209 19.86 -2.58 -3.26
C LYS A 209 19.07 -3.37 -2.22
N LEU A 210 17.84 -2.97 -1.93
CA LEU A 210 16.94 -3.70 -1.04
C LEU A 210 16.64 -5.11 -1.58
N TRP A 211 16.32 -5.23 -2.87
CA TRP A 211 16.04 -6.54 -3.47
C TRP A 211 17.29 -7.43 -3.50
N VAL A 212 18.46 -6.87 -3.82
CA VAL A 212 19.74 -7.59 -3.74
C VAL A 212 20.00 -8.09 -2.31
N SER A 213 19.77 -7.23 -1.31
CA SER A 213 19.97 -7.58 0.10
C SER A 213 18.98 -8.66 0.56
N LEU A 214 17.70 -8.56 0.19
CA LEU A 214 16.68 -9.56 0.53
C LEU A 214 16.97 -10.89 -0.18
N ALA A 215 17.39 -10.88 -1.44
CA ALA A 215 17.78 -12.10 -2.14
C ALA A 215 18.97 -12.84 -1.49
N ALA A 216 19.80 -12.11 -0.72
CA ALA A 216 20.93 -12.68 0.02
C ALA A 216 20.63 -13.02 1.50
N LYS A 217 19.77 -12.23 2.15
CA LYS A 217 19.58 -12.22 3.62
C LYS A 217 18.17 -12.58 4.08
N ALA A 218 17.17 -12.62 3.19
CA ALA A 218 15.79 -12.86 3.57
C ALA A 218 15.51 -14.34 3.81
N GLU A 219 14.72 -14.61 4.85
CA GLU A 219 14.05 -15.90 4.99
C GLU A 219 12.94 -15.98 3.94
N VAL A 220 12.71 -17.18 3.40
CA VAL A 220 11.71 -17.38 2.33
C VAL A 220 10.33 -16.99 2.86
N GLY A 221 9.80 -15.85 2.41
CA GLY A 221 8.54 -15.31 2.93
C GLY A 221 7.94 -14.21 2.05
N ASP A 222 6.66 -13.90 2.33
CA ASP A 222 5.96 -12.78 1.71
C ASP A 222 6.57 -11.47 2.21
N ILE A 223 6.88 -10.56 1.29
CA ILE A 223 7.46 -9.25 1.61
C ILE A 223 6.34 -8.24 1.80
N VAL A 224 6.36 -7.53 2.92
CA VAL A 224 5.38 -6.50 3.24
C VAL A 224 6.08 -5.15 3.32
N MET A 225 5.64 -4.18 2.53
CA MET A 225 6.28 -2.86 2.51
C MET A 225 5.30 -1.70 2.43
N PRO A 226 5.62 -0.55 3.05
CA PRO A 226 4.84 0.67 2.90
C PRO A 226 5.18 1.38 1.58
N LEU A 227 4.39 2.40 1.25
CA LEU A 227 4.80 3.38 0.24
C LEU A 227 6.01 4.22 0.73
N MET A 228 7.17 3.99 0.14
CA MET A 228 8.42 4.69 0.47
C MET A 228 8.46 6.13 -0.09
N GLY A 229 9.15 7.04 0.61
CA GLY A 229 9.32 8.45 0.22
C GLY A 229 8.07 9.33 0.26
N THR A 230 6.91 8.71 0.46
CA THR A 230 5.57 9.28 0.30
C THR A 230 5.12 10.10 1.50
N GLY A 231 5.43 9.68 2.73
CA GLY A 231 5.12 10.44 3.94
C GLY A 231 6.18 11.50 4.25
N ARG A 232 7.05 11.18 5.22
CA ARG A 232 8.06 12.12 5.75
C ARG A 232 9.22 12.39 4.79
N GLY A 233 9.43 11.55 3.78
CA GLY A 233 10.42 11.79 2.72
C GLY A 233 10.03 12.88 1.71
N ARG A 234 8.78 13.40 1.79
CA ARG A 234 8.25 14.55 1.03
C ARG A 234 8.46 14.48 -0.49
N VAL A 235 8.59 13.28 -1.05
CA VAL A 235 8.71 13.14 -2.51
C VAL A 235 7.35 13.42 -3.14
N SER A 236 7.30 14.52 -3.91
CA SER A 236 6.11 14.93 -4.66
C SER A 236 5.94 14.02 -5.88
N TYR A 237 5.40 12.83 -5.64
CA TYR A 237 5.14 11.84 -6.67
C TYR A 237 3.77 11.17 -6.46
N PRO A 238 2.97 11.00 -7.54
CA PRO A 238 1.66 10.36 -7.43
C PRO A 238 1.77 8.97 -6.82
N ARG A 239 0.94 8.68 -5.80
CA ARG A 239 0.97 7.40 -5.06
C ARG A 239 0.78 6.19 -5.97
N LYS A 240 -0.07 6.29 -6.98
CA LYS A 240 -0.27 5.24 -7.99
C LYS A 240 1.00 4.91 -8.76
N LYS A 241 1.74 5.93 -9.19
CA LYS A 241 3.03 5.75 -9.87
C LYS A 241 4.10 5.22 -8.92
N MET A 242 4.05 5.56 -7.64
CA MET A 242 4.96 4.98 -6.64
C MET A 242 4.67 3.49 -6.43
N ILE A 243 3.39 3.10 -6.35
CA ILE A 243 2.98 1.69 -6.28
C ILE A 243 3.50 0.92 -7.49
N GLU A 244 3.27 1.44 -8.69
CA GLU A 244 3.78 0.88 -9.95
C GLU A 244 5.30 0.71 -9.91
N ARG A 245 6.04 1.77 -9.56
CA ARG A 245 7.50 1.76 -9.53
C ARG A 245 8.06 0.72 -8.57
N ILE A 246 7.48 0.62 -7.38
CA ILE A 246 7.81 -0.42 -6.40
C ILE A 246 7.53 -1.81 -6.96
N ALA A 247 6.34 -2.01 -7.56
CA ALA A 247 5.91 -3.28 -8.11
C ALA A 247 6.78 -3.73 -9.29
N GLN A 248 7.14 -2.81 -10.19
CA GLN A 248 8.02 -3.06 -11.33
C GLN A 248 9.42 -3.43 -10.85
N SER A 249 10.01 -2.64 -9.95
CA SER A 249 11.33 -2.91 -9.41
C SER A 249 11.42 -4.29 -8.72
N PHE A 250 10.37 -4.68 -7.98
CA PHE A 250 10.27 -6.02 -7.43
C PHE A 250 10.14 -7.09 -8.52
N ALA A 251 9.30 -6.87 -9.53
CA ALA A 251 9.09 -7.83 -10.60
C ALA A 251 10.36 -8.07 -11.42
N ASP A 252 11.14 -7.03 -11.70
CA ASP A 252 12.42 -7.12 -12.39
C ASP A 252 13.40 -7.96 -11.55
N ALA A 253 13.59 -7.61 -10.27
CA ALA A 253 14.50 -8.32 -9.39
C ALA A 253 14.09 -9.79 -9.15
N ALA A 254 12.79 -10.05 -8.95
CA ALA A 254 12.27 -11.39 -8.71
C ALA A 254 12.36 -12.29 -9.96
N SER A 255 12.44 -11.68 -11.15
CA SER A 255 12.65 -12.41 -12.42
C SER A 255 14.10 -12.83 -12.61
N GLU A 256 15.06 -12.03 -12.12
CA GLU A 256 16.48 -12.36 -12.17
C GLU A 256 16.85 -13.41 -11.12
N ARG A 257 16.28 -13.30 -9.92
CA ARG A 257 16.53 -14.23 -8.82
C ARG A 257 15.29 -14.37 -7.96
N ALA A 258 14.78 -15.58 -7.80
CA ALA A 258 13.66 -15.83 -6.89
C ALA A 258 14.09 -15.60 -5.43
N PHE A 259 13.46 -14.64 -4.76
CA PHE A 259 13.66 -14.36 -3.33
C PHE A 259 12.36 -14.24 -2.54
N SER A 260 11.23 -13.99 -3.22
CA SER A 260 9.89 -13.99 -2.62
C SER A 260 8.84 -14.26 -3.69
N ASN A 261 7.76 -14.92 -3.29
CA ASN A 261 6.62 -15.22 -4.18
C ASN A 261 5.52 -14.16 -4.07
N LYS A 262 5.60 -13.23 -3.13
CA LYS A 262 4.58 -12.20 -2.97
C LYS A 262 5.16 -10.90 -2.41
N LEU A 263 4.85 -9.82 -3.10
CA LEU A 263 5.01 -8.46 -2.59
C LEU A 263 3.66 -7.91 -2.14
N ILE A 264 3.58 -7.41 -0.91
CA ILE A 264 2.41 -6.76 -0.34
C ILE A 264 2.74 -5.29 -0.07
N ILE A 265 2.20 -4.40 -0.90
CA ILE A 265 2.33 -2.95 -0.77
C ILE A 265 1.17 -2.43 0.08
N VAL A 266 1.52 -1.82 1.21
CA VAL A 266 0.56 -1.34 2.20
C VAL A 266 0.44 0.17 2.11
N VAL A 267 -0.79 0.62 1.86
CA VAL A 267 -1.13 2.03 1.87
C VAL A 267 -1.82 2.36 3.18
N ARG A 268 -1.30 3.36 3.90
CA ARG A 268 -1.93 3.81 5.14
C ARG A 268 -3.32 4.40 4.84
N PRO A 269 -4.34 4.14 5.66
CA PRO A 269 -5.71 4.64 5.44
C PRO A 269 -5.78 6.16 5.27
N GLU A 270 -5.01 6.89 6.08
CA GLU A 270 -4.88 8.35 6.00
C GLU A 270 -4.38 8.83 4.63
N ASP A 271 -3.39 8.14 4.06
CA ASP A 271 -2.84 8.45 2.74
C ASP A 271 -3.83 8.05 1.63
N ALA A 272 -4.48 6.90 1.75
CA ALA A 272 -5.48 6.45 0.79
C ALA A 272 -6.66 7.43 0.68
N SER A 273 -7.16 7.93 1.82
CA SER A 273 -8.24 8.91 1.89
C SER A 273 -7.79 10.28 1.34
N LYS A 274 -6.66 10.81 1.82
CA LYS A 274 -6.14 12.12 1.42
C LYS A 274 -5.86 12.23 -0.08
N PHE A 275 -5.32 11.17 -0.69
CA PHE A 275 -4.97 11.15 -2.11
C PHE A 275 -6.04 10.50 -2.99
N SER A 276 -7.21 10.15 -2.43
CA SER A 276 -8.30 9.50 -3.17
C SER A 276 -7.83 8.29 -3.99
N LEU A 277 -7.04 7.42 -3.35
CA LEU A 277 -6.48 6.24 -4.01
C LEU A 277 -7.60 5.26 -4.36
N ASN A 278 -7.70 4.91 -5.64
CA ASN A 278 -8.63 3.89 -6.12
C ASN A 278 -7.86 2.61 -6.46
N LEU A 279 -8.09 1.55 -5.69
CA LEU A 279 -7.38 0.28 -5.87
C LEU A 279 -7.73 -0.43 -7.19
N PHE A 280 -8.91 -0.22 -7.77
CA PHE A 280 -9.22 -0.76 -9.11
C PHE A 280 -8.34 -0.13 -10.17
N GLN A 281 -8.18 1.19 -10.12
CA GLN A 281 -7.27 1.87 -11.04
C GLN A 281 -5.82 1.43 -10.82
N VAL A 282 -5.43 1.16 -9.57
CA VAL A 282 -4.11 0.58 -9.28
C VAL A 282 -3.97 -0.81 -9.91
N ARG A 283 -4.98 -1.68 -9.78
CA ARG A 283 -4.99 -3.01 -10.41
C ARG A 283 -4.79 -2.91 -11.92
N ASP A 284 -5.62 -2.10 -12.57
CA ASP A 284 -5.65 -2.00 -14.03
C ASP A 284 -4.34 -1.40 -14.54
N TYR A 285 -3.79 -0.44 -13.80
CA TYR A 285 -2.50 0.19 -14.09
C TYR A 285 -1.33 -0.78 -13.88
N LEU A 286 -1.32 -1.57 -12.79
CA LEU A 286 -0.34 -2.64 -12.58
C LEU A 286 -0.42 -3.72 -13.66
N GLY A 287 -1.62 -4.05 -14.14
CA GLY A 287 -1.80 -4.91 -15.29
C GLY A 287 -1.06 -4.37 -16.50
N GLN A 288 -1.34 -3.12 -16.88
CA GLN A 288 -0.70 -2.50 -18.05
C GLN A 288 0.83 -2.42 -17.93
N SER A 289 1.37 -2.09 -16.76
CA SER A 289 2.80 -1.87 -16.57
C SER A 289 3.60 -3.18 -16.48
N LEU A 290 3.07 -4.19 -15.78
CA LEU A 290 3.77 -5.46 -15.50
C LEU A 290 3.52 -6.54 -16.57
N HIS A 291 2.73 -6.25 -17.60
CA HIS A 291 2.52 -7.12 -18.76
C HIS A 291 3.60 -6.96 -19.85
N ALA A 292 4.48 -5.95 -19.74
CA ALA A 292 5.64 -5.76 -20.63
C ALA A 292 6.82 -6.64 -20.21
#